data_AF-A0A4U0S2P6-F1
#
_entry.id   AF-A0A4U0S2P6-F1
#
_cell.length_a   1.000
_cell.length_b   1.000
_cell.length_c   1.000
_cell.angle_alpha   90.00
_cell.angle_beta   90.00
_cell.angle_gamma   90.00
#
_symmetry.space_group_name_H-M   'P 1'
#
loop_
_entity.id
_entity.type
_entity.pdbx_description
1 polymer ?
#
loop_
_entity_poly.entity_id
_entity_poly.type
_entity_poly.pdbx_seq_one_letter_code
_entity_poly.pdbx_strand_id
1 'polypeptide(L)'
;MERLRSELDLIEADFLKVLADSQIRNVDPNRQSSGMVHFGAAKWGWVPSGPDLEARRMELLGRVREWEPLFRLLFPHPTPEVTKRLDGSLALLQRWLVRPRDTTVPASIDRAIDKVKAAVATLRKLGELLPDDTWAVRVAVDTNMLLDDPDVAIYTPLLGNRYMVHLLPVVLRELDDHKLAGRNPDIRDAAKKADRRLKGLRTNGDVLRGVRVAGDVHAVFEHVEPKGDGLPNWLDLDVPDDRLVASTLLLQSRHPGSAVYVATRDINLQTKLAAVGLPFIEKP
;
A
#
# COMPACT_ATOMS: atom_id res chain seq x y z
N MET A 1 -7.54 -1.92 -3.66
CA MET A 1 -7.17 -3.16 -4.40
C MET A 1 -7.06 -2.94 -5.91
N GLU A 2 -8.07 -2.38 -6.58
CA GLU A 2 -8.08 -2.27 -8.06
C GLU A 2 -6.83 -1.60 -8.65
N ARG A 3 -6.38 -0.47 -8.08
CA ARG A 3 -5.13 0.19 -8.46
C ARG A 3 -3.93 -0.76 -8.45
N LEU A 4 -3.69 -1.48 -7.34
CA LEU A 4 -2.55 -2.40 -7.21
C LEU A 4 -2.63 -3.55 -8.23
N ARG A 5 -3.84 -3.96 -8.65
CA ARG A 5 -4.01 -4.92 -9.76
C ARG A 5 -3.58 -4.31 -11.09
N SER A 6 -4.07 -3.10 -11.40
CA SER A 6 -3.69 -2.40 -12.64
C SER A 6 -2.19 -2.11 -12.71
N GLU A 7 -1.55 -1.75 -11.60
CA GLU A 7 -0.10 -1.57 -11.52
C GLU A 7 0.66 -2.89 -11.74
N LEU A 8 0.16 -4.00 -11.20
CA LEU A 8 0.73 -5.32 -11.44
C LEU A 8 0.63 -5.73 -12.92
N ASP A 9 -0.47 -5.37 -13.60
CA ASP A 9 -0.64 -5.62 -15.03
C ASP A 9 0.37 -4.81 -15.87
N LEU A 10 0.60 -3.55 -15.52
CA LEU A 10 1.64 -2.71 -16.14
C LEU A 10 3.05 -3.25 -15.88
N ILE A 11 3.33 -3.68 -14.65
CA ILE A 11 4.60 -4.32 -14.29
C ILE A 11 4.81 -5.57 -15.15
N GLU A 12 3.80 -6.44 -15.29
CA GLU A 12 3.91 -7.62 -16.14
C GLU A 12 4.22 -7.23 -17.60
N ALA A 13 3.45 -6.30 -18.18
CA ALA A 13 3.63 -5.88 -19.56
C ALA A 13 5.05 -5.36 -19.83
N ASP A 14 5.59 -4.52 -18.95
CA ASP A 14 6.93 -3.97 -19.11
C ASP A 14 8.02 -5.00 -18.82
N PHE A 15 7.79 -5.94 -17.90
CA PHE A 15 8.70 -7.06 -17.66
C PHE A 15 8.83 -7.94 -18.91
N LEU A 16 7.72 -8.22 -19.60
CA LEU A 16 7.75 -8.99 -20.83
C LEU A 16 8.54 -8.30 -21.94
N LYS A 17 8.49 -6.97 -22.05
CA LYS A 17 9.34 -6.20 -22.97
C LYS A 17 10.82 -6.31 -22.61
N VAL A 18 11.15 -6.21 -21.32
CA VAL A 18 12.53 -6.41 -20.83
C VAL A 18 13.03 -7.81 -21.19
N LEU A 19 12.20 -8.86 -21.04
CA LEU A 19 12.58 -10.22 -21.39
C LEU A 19 12.74 -10.42 -22.90
N ALA A 20 11.88 -9.82 -23.71
CA ALA A 20 11.97 -9.89 -25.18
C ALA A 20 13.31 -9.34 -25.71
N ASP A 21 13.83 -8.28 -25.07
CA ASP A 21 15.12 -7.67 -25.42
C ASP A 21 16.32 -8.32 -24.68
N SER A 22 16.09 -9.36 -23.89
CA SER A 22 17.12 -10.05 -23.11
C SER A 22 17.67 -11.28 -23.81
N GLN A 23 18.83 -11.74 -23.36
CA GLN A 23 19.42 -13.01 -23.80
C GLN A 23 19.87 -13.85 -22.61
N ILE A 24 19.80 -15.17 -22.80
CA ILE A 24 20.25 -16.18 -21.83
C ILE A 24 21.37 -16.98 -22.47
N ARG A 25 22.43 -17.24 -21.68
CA ARG A 25 23.53 -18.12 -22.07
C ARG A 25 23.73 -19.22 -21.05
N ASN A 26 24.29 -20.33 -21.51
CA ASN A 26 24.74 -21.39 -20.62
C ASN A 26 26.00 -20.91 -19.87
N VAL A 27 25.97 -20.98 -18.55
CA VAL A 27 27.07 -20.59 -17.65
C VAL A 27 27.52 -21.75 -16.76
N ASP A 28 27.13 -22.97 -17.10
CA ASP A 28 27.42 -24.18 -16.31
C ASP A 28 28.94 -24.40 -16.25
N PRO A 29 29.56 -24.28 -15.06
CA PRO A 29 31.00 -24.50 -14.90
C PRO A 29 31.40 -25.96 -15.14
N ASN A 30 30.45 -26.90 -15.07
CA ASN A 30 30.69 -28.33 -15.31
C ASN A 30 30.70 -28.69 -16.81
N ARG A 31 30.44 -27.71 -17.69
CA ARG A 31 30.43 -27.95 -19.14
C ARG A 31 31.83 -28.19 -19.71
N GLN A 32 32.86 -27.63 -19.07
CA GLN A 32 34.24 -27.87 -19.45
C GLN A 32 34.80 -28.97 -18.54
N SER A 33 35.40 -30.01 -19.13
CA SER A 33 35.98 -31.15 -18.42
C SER A 33 37.22 -30.72 -17.62
N SER A 34 37.01 -30.16 -16.44
CA SER A 34 38.08 -29.69 -15.54
C SER A 34 38.40 -30.69 -14.42
N GLY A 35 37.71 -31.85 -14.39
CA GLY A 35 37.85 -32.85 -13.31
C GLY A 35 37.23 -32.43 -11.97
N MET A 36 36.72 -31.20 -11.85
CA MET A 36 36.01 -30.69 -10.66
C MET A 36 34.51 -30.58 -10.92
N VAL A 37 33.68 -31.17 -10.03
CA VAL A 37 32.22 -31.09 -10.09
C VAL A 37 31.70 -30.04 -9.12
N HIS A 38 31.07 -28.99 -9.66
CA HIS A 38 30.43 -27.93 -8.88
C HIS A 38 28.95 -28.25 -8.64
N PHE A 39 28.61 -28.65 -7.42
CA PHE A 39 27.23 -28.87 -6.99
C PHE A 39 26.52 -27.53 -6.70
N GLY A 40 25.27 -27.38 -7.17
CA GLY A 40 24.46 -26.17 -6.95
C GLY A 40 24.81 -24.97 -7.83
N ALA A 41 25.73 -25.11 -8.79
CA ALA A 41 26.06 -24.02 -9.71
C ALA A 41 24.91 -23.71 -10.68
N ALA A 42 24.75 -22.42 -11.00
CA ALA A 42 23.81 -21.97 -12.03
C ALA A 42 24.22 -22.53 -13.39
N LYS A 43 23.27 -23.16 -14.10
CA LYS A 43 23.49 -23.71 -15.44
C LYS A 43 23.27 -22.67 -16.54
N TRP A 44 22.38 -21.72 -16.28
CA TRP A 44 21.99 -20.66 -17.19
C TRP A 44 22.09 -19.33 -16.47
N GLY A 45 22.38 -18.28 -17.24
CA GLY A 45 22.51 -16.93 -16.73
C GLY A 45 22.17 -15.91 -17.79
N TRP A 46 21.81 -14.72 -17.33
CA TRP A 46 21.57 -13.59 -18.21
C TRP A 46 22.85 -13.15 -18.90
N VAL A 47 22.74 -12.81 -20.17
CA VAL A 47 23.77 -12.04 -20.88
C VAL A 47 23.78 -10.61 -20.31
N PRO A 48 24.94 -9.94 -20.20
CA PRO A 48 25.00 -8.54 -19.80
C PRO A 48 24.10 -7.65 -20.66
N SER A 49 23.40 -6.71 -20.02
CA SER A 49 22.53 -5.75 -20.72
C SER A 49 23.34 -4.65 -21.38
N GLY A 50 22.87 -4.19 -22.54
CA GLY A 50 23.28 -2.88 -23.08
C GLY A 50 22.65 -1.72 -22.29
N PRO A 51 23.09 -0.46 -22.50
CA PRO A 51 22.64 0.70 -21.73
C PRO A 51 21.12 0.89 -21.71
N ASP A 52 20.45 0.76 -22.86
CA ASP A 52 18.99 0.98 -22.95
C ASP A 52 18.19 -0.11 -22.23
N LEU A 53 18.67 -1.35 -22.24
CA LEU A 53 18.05 -2.44 -21.49
C LEU A 53 18.30 -2.27 -19.98
N GLU A 54 19.49 -1.79 -19.60
CA GLU A 54 19.79 -1.50 -18.20
C GLU A 54 18.90 -0.40 -17.65
N ALA A 55 18.72 0.70 -18.39
CA ALA A 55 17.85 1.80 -17.98
C ALA A 55 16.39 1.35 -17.77
N ARG A 56 15.82 0.57 -18.71
CA ARG A 56 14.47 0.02 -18.58
C ARG A 56 14.33 -0.96 -17.41
N ARG A 57 15.37 -1.75 -17.14
CA ARG A 57 15.41 -2.62 -15.95
C ARG A 57 15.44 -1.82 -14.65
N MET A 58 16.25 -0.76 -14.59
CA MET A 58 16.33 0.11 -13.40
C MET A 58 14.99 0.78 -13.12
N GLU A 59 14.34 1.31 -14.16
CA GLU A 59 13.01 1.93 -14.04
C GLU A 59 11.96 0.92 -13.54
N LEU A 60 11.89 -0.25 -14.18
CA LEU A 60 10.94 -1.30 -13.78
C LEU A 60 11.23 -1.83 -12.37
N LEU A 61 12.50 -1.94 -11.98
CA LEU A 61 12.89 -2.33 -10.63
C LEU A 61 12.42 -1.31 -9.59
N GLY A 62 12.50 -0.01 -9.90
CA GLY A 62 11.94 1.06 -9.08
C GLY A 62 10.46 0.85 -8.83
N ARG A 63 9.68 0.68 -9.91
CA ARG A 63 8.23 0.45 -9.81
C ARG A 63 7.87 -0.80 -9.00
N VAL A 64 8.59 -1.91 -9.19
CA VAL A 64 8.38 -3.14 -8.40
C VAL A 64 8.65 -2.89 -6.91
N ARG A 65 9.70 -2.12 -6.57
CA ARG A 65 10.06 -1.81 -5.18
C ARG A 65 9.12 -0.83 -4.51
N GLU A 66 8.46 0.04 -5.26
CA GLU A 66 7.42 0.93 -4.75
C GLU A 66 6.09 0.18 -4.56
N TRP A 67 5.76 -0.72 -5.49
CA TRP A 67 4.53 -1.51 -5.47
C TRP A 67 4.53 -2.62 -4.40
N GLU A 68 5.65 -3.32 -4.23
CA GLU A 68 5.75 -4.49 -3.34
C GLU A 68 5.33 -4.19 -1.88
N PRO A 69 5.83 -3.12 -1.21
CA PRO A 69 5.45 -2.83 0.16
C PRO A 69 3.94 -2.64 0.31
N LEU A 70 3.30 -1.93 -0.63
CA LEU A 70 1.86 -1.68 -0.62
C LEU A 70 1.07 -2.98 -0.79
N PHE A 71 1.50 -3.86 -1.69
CA PHE A 71 0.85 -5.16 -1.87
C PHE A 71 1.04 -6.08 -0.66
N ARG A 72 2.23 -6.08 -0.03
CA ARG A 72 2.51 -6.84 1.19
C ARG A 72 1.64 -6.40 2.35
N LEU A 73 1.37 -5.10 2.48
CA LEU A 73 0.51 -4.57 3.54
C LEU A 73 -0.87 -5.23 3.53
N LEU A 74 -1.43 -5.60 2.38
CA LEU A 74 -2.74 -6.27 2.31
C LEU A 74 -2.80 -7.64 3.00
N PHE A 75 -1.66 -8.20 3.39
CA PHE A 75 -1.56 -9.48 4.09
C PHE A 75 -0.96 -9.25 5.49
N PRO A 76 -1.73 -8.72 6.47
CA PRO A 76 -1.20 -8.44 7.81
C PRO A 76 -0.86 -9.72 8.60
N HIS A 77 -1.58 -10.81 8.33
CA HIS A 77 -1.40 -12.10 9.01
C HIS A 77 -1.40 -13.27 8.00
N PRO A 78 -0.43 -13.32 7.06
CA PRO A 78 -0.41 -14.35 6.04
C PRO A 78 -0.08 -15.71 6.68
N THR A 79 -0.74 -16.77 6.21
CA THR A 79 -0.33 -18.14 6.55
C THR A 79 1.06 -18.43 5.97
N PRO A 80 1.81 -19.42 6.49
CA PRO A 80 3.12 -19.77 5.95
C PRO A 80 3.12 -20.07 4.44
N GLU A 81 2.03 -20.66 3.93
CA GLU A 81 1.89 -20.92 2.49
C GLU A 81 1.68 -19.64 1.68
N VAL A 82 0.87 -18.69 2.17
CA VAL A 82 0.71 -17.36 1.55
C VAL A 82 2.04 -16.63 1.54
N THR A 83 2.76 -16.60 2.67
CA THR A 83 4.09 -15.98 2.79
C THR A 83 5.06 -16.56 1.76
N LYS A 84 5.16 -17.90 1.68
CA LYS A 84 6.05 -18.58 0.72
C LYS A 84 5.73 -18.20 -0.73
N ARG A 85 4.44 -18.18 -1.11
CA ARG A 85 4.00 -17.83 -2.47
C ARG A 85 4.26 -16.37 -2.80
N LEU A 86 4.01 -15.49 -1.84
CA LEU A 86 4.24 -14.05 -1.93
C LEU A 86 5.73 -13.75 -2.12
N ASP A 87 6.56 -14.22 -1.20
CA ASP A 87 8.01 -14.02 -1.21
C ASP A 87 8.67 -14.65 -2.44
N GLY A 88 8.27 -15.87 -2.81
CA GLY A 88 8.81 -16.54 -3.99
C GLY A 88 8.56 -15.77 -5.28
N SER A 89 7.34 -15.23 -5.44
CA SER A 89 6.94 -14.48 -6.64
C SER A 89 7.62 -13.11 -6.71
N LEU A 90 7.58 -12.35 -5.61
CA LEU A 90 8.21 -11.03 -5.52
C LEU A 90 9.72 -11.09 -5.70
N ALA A 91 10.37 -12.07 -5.05
CA ALA A 91 11.81 -12.22 -5.15
C ALA A 91 12.25 -12.69 -6.54
N LEU A 92 11.41 -13.44 -7.28
CA LEU A 92 11.69 -13.74 -8.68
C LEU A 92 11.72 -12.46 -9.53
N LEU A 93 10.68 -11.62 -9.42
CA LEU A 93 10.59 -10.37 -10.19
C LEU A 93 11.80 -9.47 -9.92
N GLN A 94 12.13 -9.23 -8.66
CA GLN A 94 13.27 -8.40 -8.30
C GLN A 94 14.61 -8.99 -8.70
N ARG A 95 14.88 -10.28 -8.38
CA ARG A 95 16.17 -10.90 -8.71
C ARG A 95 16.43 -10.88 -10.21
N TRP A 96 15.42 -11.11 -11.03
CA TRP A 96 15.60 -11.12 -12.49
C TRP A 96 15.80 -9.72 -13.07
N LEU A 97 15.28 -8.67 -12.41
CA LEU A 97 15.59 -7.28 -12.75
C LEU A 97 16.95 -6.83 -12.25
N VAL A 98 17.46 -7.36 -11.12
CA VAL A 98 18.80 -7.07 -10.59
C VAL A 98 19.90 -7.88 -11.31
N ARG A 99 19.57 -9.10 -11.76
CA ARG A 99 20.49 -10.10 -12.37
C ARG A 99 21.72 -10.45 -11.51
N PRO A 100 21.55 -10.86 -10.24
CA PRO A 100 22.66 -11.47 -9.51
C PRO A 100 22.98 -12.85 -10.11
N ARG A 101 24.00 -13.53 -9.55
CA ARG A 101 24.18 -14.96 -9.82
C ARG A 101 22.94 -15.72 -9.35
N ASP A 102 22.24 -16.36 -10.28
CA ASP A 102 20.90 -16.90 -10.04
C ASP A 102 20.74 -18.29 -10.68
N THR A 103 20.36 -19.29 -9.87
CA THR A 103 20.13 -20.67 -10.31
C THR A 103 18.74 -20.89 -10.89
N THR A 104 17.85 -19.89 -10.80
CA THR A 104 16.46 -19.97 -11.25
C THR A 104 16.26 -19.60 -12.71
N VAL A 105 17.28 -19.00 -13.35
CA VAL A 105 17.27 -18.60 -14.76
C VAL A 105 17.07 -19.85 -15.64
N PRO A 106 16.06 -19.88 -16.52
CA PRO A 106 15.80 -21.03 -17.38
C PRO A 106 16.73 -21.05 -18.60
N ALA A 107 16.57 -22.04 -19.47
CA ALA A 107 17.40 -22.20 -20.67
C ALA A 107 17.03 -21.28 -21.85
N SER A 108 15.85 -20.65 -21.83
CA SER A 108 15.33 -19.84 -22.92
C SER A 108 14.46 -18.68 -22.42
N ILE A 109 14.32 -17.65 -23.26
CA ILE A 109 13.47 -16.48 -22.96
C ILE A 109 12.00 -16.87 -22.83
N ASP A 110 11.49 -17.78 -23.67
CA ASP A 110 10.09 -18.25 -23.56
C ASP A 110 9.80 -18.86 -22.18
N ARG A 111 10.71 -19.69 -21.67
CA ARG A 111 10.58 -20.25 -20.32
C ARG A 111 10.72 -19.19 -19.23
N ALA A 112 11.45 -18.10 -19.49
CA ALA A 112 11.53 -16.97 -18.57
C ALA A 112 10.20 -16.22 -18.54
N ILE A 113 9.62 -15.97 -19.71
CA ILE A 113 8.29 -15.36 -19.85
C ILE A 113 7.24 -16.18 -19.09
N ASP A 114 7.21 -17.50 -19.25
CA ASP A 114 6.28 -18.38 -18.54
C ASP A 114 6.42 -18.28 -17.02
N LYS A 115 7.66 -18.20 -16.51
CA LYS A 115 7.93 -18.05 -15.08
C LYS A 115 7.46 -16.70 -14.53
N VAL A 116 7.65 -15.61 -15.27
CA VAL A 116 7.14 -14.29 -14.87
C VAL A 116 5.63 -14.28 -14.86
N LYS A 117 4.98 -14.78 -15.93
CA LYS A 117 3.52 -14.90 -15.99
C LYS A 117 2.98 -15.74 -14.83
N ALA A 118 3.63 -16.85 -14.49
CA ALA A 118 3.24 -17.68 -13.35
C ALA A 118 3.40 -16.96 -12.00
N ALA A 119 4.48 -16.19 -11.81
CA ALA A 119 4.67 -15.38 -10.61
C ALA A 119 3.60 -14.29 -10.49
N VAL A 120 3.32 -13.55 -11.57
CA VAL A 120 2.27 -12.52 -11.59
C VAL A 120 0.89 -13.13 -11.36
N ALA A 121 0.55 -14.23 -12.03
CA ALA A 121 -0.70 -14.95 -11.80
C ALA A 121 -0.85 -15.44 -10.35
N THR A 122 0.27 -15.83 -9.72
CA THR A 122 0.28 -16.18 -8.29
C THR A 122 -0.07 -14.98 -7.43
N LEU A 123 0.51 -13.80 -7.69
CA LEU A 123 0.20 -12.56 -6.98
C LEU A 123 -1.27 -12.14 -7.17
N ARG A 124 -1.80 -12.22 -8.39
CA ARG A 124 -3.23 -11.97 -8.67
C ARG A 124 -4.14 -12.87 -7.82
N LYS A 125 -3.88 -14.17 -7.84
CA LYS A 125 -4.63 -15.16 -7.03
C LYS A 125 -4.52 -14.92 -5.53
N LEU A 126 -3.39 -14.45 -5.03
CA LEU A 126 -3.26 -14.08 -3.62
C LEU A 126 -4.18 -12.89 -3.29
N GLY A 127 -4.26 -11.90 -4.18
CA GLY A 127 -5.17 -10.76 -4.03
C GLY A 127 -6.66 -11.12 -4.13
N GLU A 128 -7.02 -12.32 -4.60
CA GLU A 128 -8.39 -12.86 -4.58
C GLU A 128 -8.73 -13.53 -3.24
N LEU A 129 -7.74 -13.84 -2.40
CA LEU A 129 -7.95 -14.40 -1.05
C LEU A 129 -8.31 -13.33 -0.01
N LEU A 130 -8.18 -12.05 -0.37
CA LEU A 130 -8.47 -10.94 0.53
C LEU A 130 -9.96 -10.90 0.83
N PRO A 131 -10.35 -10.79 2.11
CA PRO A 131 -11.75 -10.83 2.50
C PRO A 131 -12.51 -9.60 1.98
N ASP A 132 -13.77 -9.82 1.63
CA ASP A 132 -14.72 -8.72 1.46
C ASP A 132 -14.89 -7.94 2.76
N ASP A 133 -15.31 -6.68 2.66
CA ASP A 133 -15.58 -5.84 3.81
C ASP A 133 -17.08 -5.50 3.90
N THR A 134 -17.63 -5.59 5.10
CA THR A 134 -18.99 -5.12 5.44
C THR A 134 -19.26 -3.65 5.09
N TRP A 135 -18.20 -2.85 4.99
CA TRP A 135 -18.19 -1.46 4.56
C TRP A 135 -17.38 -1.34 3.27
N ALA A 136 -18.08 -1.21 2.14
CA ALA A 136 -17.41 -1.02 0.85
C ALA A 136 -16.60 0.29 0.79
N VAL A 137 -16.99 1.30 1.57
CA VAL A 137 -16.34 2.62 1.60
C VAL A 137 -15.96 2.98 3.03
N ARG A 138 -14.71 3.43 3.20
CA ARG A 138 -14.14 3.91 4.46
C ARG A 138 -13.43 5.23 4.23
N VAL A 139 -13.45 6.13 5.21
CA VAL A 139 -12.77 7.43 5.12
C VAL A 139 -12.04 7.75 6.42
N ALA A 140 -10.75 8.06 6.33
CA ALA A 140 -10.01 8.70 7.40
C ALA A 140 -10.13 10.22 7.26
N VAL A 141 -10.30 10.94 8.37
CA VAL A 141 -10.55 12.39 8.32
C VAL A 141 -9.37 13.12 8.95
N ASP A 142 -8.82 14.09 8.23
CA ASP A 142 -7.78 15.00 8.72
C ASP A 142 -8.33 15.97 9.78
N THR A 143 -7.47 16.43 10.70
CA THR A 143 -7.75 17.43 11.72
C THR A 143 -8.33 18.70 11.12
N ASN A 144 -7.74 19.20 10.04
CA ASN A 144 -8.19 20.42 9.38
C ASN A 144 -9.64 20.32 8.88
N MET A 145 -10.08 19.12 8.47
CA MET A 145 -11.47 18.91 8.07
C MET A 145 -12.41 18.95 9.27
N LEU A 146 -12.01 18.36 10.40
CA LEU A 146 -12.82 18.36 11.62
C LEU A 146 -12.92 19.76 12.27
N LEU A 147 -11.87 20.58 12.13
CA LEU A 147 -11.89 21.97 12.57
C LEU A 147 -12.87 22.81 11.73
N ASP A 148 -12.90 22.60 10.41
CA ASP A 148 -13.84 23.27 9.50
C ASP A 148 -15.28 22.82 9.78
N ASP A 149 -15.49 21.50 9.79
CA ASP A 149 -16.80 20.89 9.99
C ASP A 149 -16.69 19.53 10.68
N PRO A 150 -17.12 19.44 11.94
CA PRO A 150 -17.05 18.18 12.67
C PRO A 150 -18.16 17.20 12.30
N ASP A 151 -19.11 17.57 11.41
CA ASP A 151 -20.12 16.65 10.94
C ASP A 151 -19.62 15.83 9.76
N VAL A 152 -19.12 14.63 10.03
CA VAL A 152 -18.54 13.73 9.01
C VAL A 152 -19.58 13.16 8.03
N ALA A 153 -20.87 13.41 8.24
CA ALA A 153 -21.95 13.06 7.30
C ALA A 153 -21.92 13.90 6.01
N ILE A 154 -21.21 15.04 6.01
CA ILE A 154 -21.08 15.94 4.86
C ILE A 154 -20.49 15.28 3.60
N TYR A 155 -19.79 14.16 3.75
CA TYR A 155 -19.17 13.44 2.62
C TYR A 155 -20.14 12.52 1.87
N THR A 156 -21.39 12.43 2.31
CA THR A 156 -22.44 11.60 1.66
C THR A 156 -22.58 11.86 0.14
N PRO A 157 -22.55 13.10 -0.38
CA PRO A 157 -22.64 13.34 -1.83
C PRO A 157 -21.46 12.75 -2.63
N LEU A 158 -20.31 12.54 -2.01
CA LEU A 158 -19.09 12.04 -2.65
C LEU A 158 -18.90 10.53 -2.45
N LEU A 159 -19.24 10.02 -1.26
CA LEU A 159 -18.99 8.64 -0.83
C LEU A 159 -20.24 7.74 -0.91
N GLY A 160 -21.41 8.33 -1.16
CA GLY A 160 -22.70 7.67 -1.07
C GLY A 160 -23.22 7.58 0.38
N ASN A 161 -24.36 6.90 0.54
CA ASN A 161 -25.13 6.94 1.79
C ASN A 161 -24.62 6.02 2.91
N ARG A 162 -23.63 5.15 2.62
CA ARG A 162 -23.14 4.13 3.55
C ARG A 162 -21.61 4.05 3.50
N TYR A 163 -20.97 4.60 4.53
CA TYR A 163 -19.52 4.54 4.72
C TYR A 163 -19.15 4.56 6.20
N MET A 164 -17.96 4.04 6.52
CA MET A 164 -17.37 4.08 7.85
C MET A 164 -16.31 5.18 7.92
N VAL A 165 -16.41 6.05 8.92
CA VAL A 165 -15.47 7.11 9.21
C VAL A 165 -14.49 6.63 10.27
N HIS A 166 -13.19 6.82 10.04
CA HIS A 166 -12.12 6.43 10.95
C HIS A 166 -11.49 7.69 11.56
N LEU A 167 -11.66 7.85 12.86
CA LEU A 167 -11.05 8.92 13.65
C LEU A 167 -9.73 8.39 14.22
N LEU A 168 -8.62 8.80 13.61
CA LEU A 168 -7.29 8.27 13.88
C LEU A 168 -6.67 8.90 15.15
N PRO A 169 -5.83 8.17 15.91
CA PRO A 169 -5.16 8.71 17.10
C PRO A 169 -4.36 9.99 16.83
N VAL A 170 -3.68 10.08 15.68
CA VAL A 170 -2.90 11.26 15.29
C VAL A 170 -3.77 12.51 15.17
N VAL A 171 -4.95 12.37 14.56
CA VAL A 171 -5.93 13.45 14.38
C VAL A 171 -6.54 13.88 15.72
N LEU A 172 -6.87 12.91 16.58
CA LEU A 172 -7.39 13.19 17.92
C LEU A 172 -6.37 13.94 18.78
N ARG A 173 -5.08 13.59 18.67
CA ARG A 173 -3.99 14.29 19.35
C ARG A 173 -3.83 15.73 18.88
N GLU A 174 -3.83 15.96 17.58
CA GLU A 174 -3.75 17.30 17.01
C GLU A 174 -4.94 18.19 17.42
N LEU A 175 -6.15 17.62 17.46
CA LEU A 175 -7.33 18.34 17.98
C LEU A 175 -7.16 18.77 19.45
N ASP A 176 -6.59 17.90 20.29
CA ASP A 176 -6.31 18.20 21.69
C ASP A 176 -5.24 19.29 21.84
N ASP A 177 -4.20 19.28 21.00
CA ASP A 177 -3.17 20.32 20.97
C ASP A 177 -3.75 21.68 20.56
N HIS A 178 -4.61 21.72 19.54
CA HIS A 178 -5.30 22.96 19.13
C HIS A 178 -6.21 23.54 20.23
N LYS A 179 -6.81 22.69 21.07
CA LYS A 179 -7.62 23.12 22.24
C LYS A 179 -6.77 23.81 23.31
N LEU A 180 -5.58 23.28 23.59
CA LEU A 180 -4.72 23.74 24.69
C LEU A 180 -3.79 24.88 24.27
N ALA A 181 -3.15 24.75 23.10
CA ALA A 181 -2.06 25.60 22.66
C ALA A 181 -2.42 26.53 21.48
N GLY A 182 -3.66 26.50 20.99
CA GLY A 182 -4.11 27.32 19.87
C GLY A 182 -3.93 28.82 20.15
N ARG A 183 -3.00 29.47 19.46
CA ARG A 183 -2.72 30.91 19.57
C ARG A 183 -3.89 31.77 19.05
N ASN A 184 -4.66 31.24 18.11
CA ASN A 184 -5.84 31.88 17.54
C ASN A 184 -7.12 31.41 18.28
N PRO A 185 -7.91 32.33 18.87
CA PRO A 185 -9.20 32.02 19.49
C PRO A 185 -10.15 31.23 18.58
N ASP A 186 -10.21 31.56 17.29
CA ASP A 186 -11.13 30.91 16.33
C ASP A 186 -10.79 29.43 16.15
N ILE A 187 -9.50 29.11 16.02
CA ILE A 187 -9.02 27.72 15.91
C ILE A 187 -9.31 26.95 17.20
N ARG A 188 -9.12 27.60 18.35
CA ARG A 188 -9.39 26.98 19.66
C ARG A 188 -10.87 26.65 19.83
N ASP A 189 -11.76 27.54 19.41
CA ASP A 189 -13.20 27.34 19.52
C ASP A 189 -13.72 26.34 18.50
N ALA A 190 -13.15 26.31 17.29
CA ALA A 190 -13.36 25.23 16.31
C ALA A 190 -12.95 23.86 16.88
N ALA A 191 -11.77 23.75 17.48
CA ALA A 191 -11.29 22.52 18.10
C ALA A 191 -12.17 22.06 19.27
N LYS A 192 -12.63 22.98 20.13
CA LYS A 192 -13.61 22.67 21.18
C LYS A 192 -14.97 22.24 20.62
N LYS A 193 -15.42 22.82 19.51
CA LYS A 193 -16.66 22.41 18.83
C LYS A 193 -16.53 20.99 18.29
N ALA A 194 -15.41 20.68 17.63
CA ALA A 194 -15.12 19.35 17.12
C ALA A 194 -15.06 18.31 18.26
N ASP A 195 -14.29 18.58 19.31
CA ASP A 195 -14.19 17.71 20.49
C ASP A 195 -15.55 17.43 21.15
N ARG A 196 -16.41 18.45 21.30
CA ARG A 196 -17.78 18.26 21.82
C ARG A 196 -18.61 17.35 20.93
N ARG A 197 -18.55 17.54 19.59
CA ARG A 197 -19.25 16.68 18.63
C ARG A 197 -18.76 15.24 18.72
N LEU A 198 -17.44 15.03 18.73
CA LEU A 198 -16.84 13.70 18.84
C LEU A 198 -17.19 13.02 20.17
N LYS A 199 -17.16 13.73 21.30
CA LYS A 199 -17.60 13.20 22.60
C LYS A 199 -19.07 12.78 22.59
N GLY A 200 -19.94 13.54 21.93
CA GLY A 200 -21.34 13.17 21.73
C GLY A 200 -21.52 11.90 20.89
N LEU A 201 -20.64 11.63 19.93
CA LEU A 201 -20.65 10.35 19.21
C LEU A 201 -20.27 9.19 20.12
N ARG A 202 -19.33 9.40 21.05
CA ARG A 202 -18.89 8.36 21.99
C ARG A 202 -19.97 7.88 22.95
N THR A 203 -21.01 8.68 23.21
CA THR A 203 -22.13 8.29 24.07
C THR A 203 -23.19 7.45 23.33
N ASN A 204 -23.11 7.34 22.01
CA ASN A 204 -24.14 6.71 21.18
C ASN A 204 -23.92 5.21 20.94
N GLY A 205 -22.93 4.58 21.58
CA GLY A 205 -22.67 3.15 21.46
C GLY A 205 -21.20 2.78 21.69
N ASP A 206 -20.82 1.60 21.19
CA ASP A 206 -19.45 1.11 21.26
C ASP A 206 -18.57 1.75 20.16
N VAL A 207 -17.74 2.69 20.58
CA VAL A 207 -16.83 3.47 19.72
C VAL A 207 -15.79 2.63 18.99
N LEU A 208 -15.51 1.41 19.46
CA LEU A 208 -14.56 0.48 18.82
C LEU A 208 -15.22 -0.37 17.73
N ARG A 209 -16.56 -0.51 17.77
CA ARG A 209 -17.33 -1.25 16.76
C ARG A 209 -17.99 -0.34 15.72
N GLY A 210 -18.00 0.96 15.99
CA GLY A 210 -18.62 1.98 15.16
C GLY A 210 -19.91 2.51 15.79
N VAL A 211 -20.00 3.83 15.89
CA VAL A 211 -21.17 4.56 16.37
C VAL A 211 -21.87 5.23 15.21
N ARG A 212 -23.21 5.19 15.21
CA ARG A 212 -24.02 5.82 14.17
C ARG A 212 -23.89 7.35 14.25
N VAL A 213 -23.55 7.98 13.14
CA VAL A 213 -23.45 9.45 13.01
C VAL A 213 -24.75 10.02 12.44
N ALA A 214 -25.14 9.57 11.24
CA ALA A 214 -26.35 9.97 10.54
C ALA A 214 -26.69 8.95 9.44
N GLY A 215 -27.96 8.60 9.25
CA GLY A 215 -28.33 7.61 8.22
C GLY A 215 -27.56 6.29 8.39
N ASP A 216 -26.90 5.82 7.34
CA ASP A 216 -26.00 4.65 7.40
C ASP A 216 -24.52 5.04 7.52
N VAL A 217 -24.21 6.30 7.85
CA VAL A 217 -22.86 6.78 8.17
C VAL A 217 -22.52 6.44 9.62
N HIS A 218 -21.41 5.72 9.79
CA HIS A 218 -20.89 5.32 11.11
C HIS A 218 -19.48 5.87 11.31
N ALA A 219 -19.07 6.05 12.55
CA ALA A 219 -17.72 6.48 12.90
C ALA A 219 -17.11 5.53 13.93
N VAL A 220 -15.84 5.17 13.76
CA VAL A 220 -15.06 4.36 14.70
C VAL A 220 -13.85 5.16 15.17
N PHE A 221 -13.55 5.02 16.46
CA PHE A 221 -12.37 5.63 17.08
C PHE A 221 -11.25 4.60 17.04
N GLU A 222 -10.26 4.85 16.19
CA GLU A 222 -9.10 3.97 16.06
C GLU A 222 -8.19 4.14 17.27
N HIS A 223 -7.56 3.05 17.68
CA HIS A 223 -6.64 3.01 18.83
C HIS A 223 -5.25 2.50 18.45
N VAL A 224 -5.10 1.93 17.25
CA VAL A 224 -3.82 1.37 16.81
C VAL A 224 -3.03 2.40 16.03
N GLU A 225 -1.81 2.69 16.48
CA GLU A 225 -0.84 3.49 15.75
C GLU A 225 0.12 2.62 14.92
N PRO A 226 0.62 3.14 13.78
CA PRO A 226 1.62 2.47 12.97
C PRO A 226 2.94 2.31 13.73
N LYS A 227 3.64 1.19 13.52
CA LYS A 227 4.91 0.85 14.18
C LYS A 227 6.14 0.83 13.25
N GLY A 228 5.97 1.17 11.97
CA GLY A 228 7.05 1.25 10.98
C GLY A 228 7.17 0.03 10.07
N ASP A 229 6.83 -1.16 10.55
CA ASP A 229 7.02 -2.40 9.79
C ASP A 229 6.19 -2.44 8.50
N GLY A 230 6.88 -2.63 7.36
CA GLY A 230 6.25 -2.77 6.04
C GLY A 230 5.75 -1.48 5.40
N LEU A 231 5.95 -0.32 6.04
CA LEU A 231 5.61 0.98 5.47
C LEU A 231 6.69 1.46 4.47
N PRO A 232 6.31 2.32 3.50
CA PRO A 232 7.29 3.03 2.68
C PRO A 232 8.36 3.73 3.53
N ASN A 233 9.63 3.56 3.15
CA ASN A 233 10.79 4.01 3.93
C ASN A 233 10.93 5.54 4.07
N TRP A 234 10.22 6.30 3.25
CA TRP A 234 10.22 7.76 3.28
C TRP A 234 9.19 8.34 4.25
N LEU A 235 8.27 7.53 4.79
CA LEU A 235 7.33 7.98 5.81
C LEU A 235 8.04 8.11 7.15
N ASP A 236 8.10 9.33 7.66
CA ASP A 236 8.62 9.62 8.99
C ASP A 236 7.47 9.58 10.01
N LEU A 237 7.43 8.55 10.86
CA LEU A 237 6.36 8.43 11.84
C LEU A 237 6.36 9.54 12.90
N ASP A 238 7.40 10.37 13.04
CA ASP A 238 7.37 11.54 13.92
C ASP A 238 6.69 12.75 13.28
N VAL A 239 6.51 12.73 11.95
CA VAL A 239 5.74 13.74 11.21
C VAL A 239 4.25 13.37 11.23
N PRO A 240 3.35 14.26 11.70
CA PRO A 240 1.93 13.91 11.84
C PRO A 240 1.24 13.52 10.53
N ASP A 241 1.49 14.24 9.44
CA ASP A 241 0.98 13.90 8.10
C ASP A 241 1.39 12.47 7.68
N ASP A 242 2.67 12.14 7.84
CA ASP A 242 3.22 10.83 7.46
C ASP A 242 2.63 9.74 8.36
N ARG A 243 2.40 10.03 9.64
CA ARG A 243 1.70 9.16 10.58
C ARG A 243 0.23 8.97 10.19
N LEU A 244 -0.45 9.99 9.65
CA LEU A 244 -1.81 9.87 9.12
C LEU A 244 -1.83 8.98 7.87
N VAL A 245 -0.91 9.19 6.93
CA VAL A 245 -0.75 8.35 5.73
C VAL A 245 -0.48 6.89 6.13
N ALA A 246 0.47 6.66 7.03
CA ALA A 246 0.81 5.34 7.55
C ALA A 246 -0.38 4.66 8.25
N SER A 247 -1.13 5.41 9.07
CA SER A 247 -2.33 4.91 9.74
C SER A 247 -3.41 4.52 8.73
N THR A 248 -3.55 5.28 7.65
CA THR A 248 -4.52 4.99 6.58
C THR A 248 -4.10 3.79 5.73
N LEU A 249 -2.81 3.60 5.48
CA LEU A 249 -2.30 2.37 4.85
C LEU A 249 -2.59 1.13 5.72
N LEU A 250 -2.41 1.26 7.03
CA LEU A 250 -2.74 0.21 8.00
C LEU A 250 -4.25 -0.04 8.09
N LEU A 251 -5.06 1.00 7.85
CA LEU A 251 -6.50 0.84 7.74
C LEU A 251 -6.87 0.03 6.49
N GLN A 252 -6.26 0.36 5.34
CA GLN A 252 -6.46 -0.39 4.09
C GLN A 252 -6.03 -1.85 4.21
N SER A 253 -4.94 -2.14 4.92
CA SER A 253 -4.51 -3.54 5.13
C SER A 253 -5.47 -4.37 5.97
N ARG A 254 -6.13 -3.75 6.95
CA ARG A 254 -7.17 -4.40 7.77
C ARG A 254 -8.49 -4.58 7.02
N HIS A 255 -8.71 -3.74 6.00
CA HIS A 255 -9.94 -3.67 5.23
C HIS A 255 -9.65 -3.73 3.72
N PRO A 256 -9.01 -4.80 3.23
CA PRO A 256 -8.53 -4.86 1.84
C PRO A 256 -9.67 -4.88 0.81
N GLY A 257 -10.89 -5.27 1.23
CA GLY A 257 -12.11 -5.22 0.43
C GLY A 257 -12.79 -3.84 0.37
N SER A 258 -12.31 -2.85 1.14
CA SER A 258 -12.86 -1.49 1.14
C SER A 258 -12.10 -0.55 0.21
N ALA A 259 -12.83 0.40 -0.39
CA ALA A 259 -12.25 1.63 -0.89
C ALA A 259 -11.99 2.56 0.30
N VAL A 260 -10.71 2.88 0.56
CA VAL A 260 -10.29 3.74 1.67
C VAL A 260 -9.90 5.11 1.12
N TYR A 261 -10.57 6.15 1.60
CA TYR A 261 -10.31 7.55 1.25
C TYR A 261 -9.71 8.32 2.42
N VAL A 262 -9.06 9.44 2.12
CA VAL A 262 -8.71 10.46 3.12
C VAL A 262 -9.43 11.76 2.81
N ALA A 263 -10.17 12.29 3.78
CA ALA A 263 -10.76 13.62 3.67
C ALA A 263 -9.72 14.66 4.10
N THR A 264 -9.21 15.45 3.15
CA THR A 264 -8.25 16.54 3.38
C THR A 264 -8.25 17.55 2.23
N ARG A 265 -7.94 18.82 2.56
CA ARG A 265 -7.68 19.91 1.60
C ARG A 265 -6.21 20.32 1.56
N ASP A 266 -5.33 19.66 2.33
CA ASP A 266 -3.92 20.01 2.39
C ASP A 266 -3.18 19.42 1.17
N ILE A 267 -2.64 20.28 0.32
CA ILE A 267 -1.92 19.91 -0.92
C ILE A 267 -0.70 19.01 -0.62
N ASN A 268 0.00 19.24 0.49
CA ASN A 268 1.15 18.42 0.87
C ASN A 268 0.68 17.01 1.26
N LEU A 269 -0.41 16.91 2.02
CA LEU A 269 -0.99 15.62 2.38
C LEU A 269 -1.52 14.89 1.13
N GLN A 270 -2.23 15.59 0.24
CA GLN A 270 -2.71 15.04 -1.04
C GLN A 270 -1.56 14.47 -1.89
N THR A 271 -0.41 15.15 -1.92
CA THR A 271 0.79 14.67 -2.65
C THR A 271 1.33 13.37 -2.06
N LYS A 272 1.41 13.28 -0.72
CA LYS A 272 1.85 12.05 -0.04
C LYS A 272 0.87 10.90 -0.25
N LEU A 273 -0.43 11.18 -0.21
CA LEU A 273 -1.49 10.20 -0.47
C LEU A 273 -1.42 9.66 -1.91
N ALA A 274 -1.18 10.53 -2.90
CA ALA A 274 -0.99 10.13 -4.28
C ALA A 274 0.21 9.20 -4.45
N ALA A 275 1.33 9.49 -3.77
CA ALA A 275 2.55 8.68 -3.79
C ALA A 275 2.33 7.25 -3.26
N VAL A 276 1.49 7.06 -2.24
CA VAL A 276 1.14 5.72 -1.72
C VAL A 276 -0.15 5.13 -2.32
N GLY A 277 -0.82 5.89 -3.18
CA GLY A 277 -2.05 5.48 -3.84
C GLY A 277 -3.31 5.38 -3.02
N LEU A 278 -3.40 6.24 -2.02
CA LEU A 278 -4.64 6.49 -1.31
C LEU A 278 -5.41 7.62 -2.01
N PRO A 279 -6.66 7.40 -2.42
CA PRO A 279 -7.50 8.47 -2.93
C PRO A 279 -7.86 9.44 -1.81
N PHE A 280 -8.07 10.71 -2.17
CA PHE A 280 -8.54 11.73 -1.23
C PHE A 280 -9.82 12.39 -1.74
N ILE A 281 -10.55 12.97 -0.80
CA ILE A 281 -11.76 13.77 -1.06
C ILE A 281 -11.65 15.09 -0.32
N GLU A 282 -12.31 16.11 -0.86
CA GLU A 282 -12.48 17.40 -0.20
C GLU A 282 -13.93 17.55 0.28
N LYS A 283 -14.17 18.54 1.12
CA LYS A 283 -15.54 18.94 1.48
C LYS A 283 -16.27 19.43 0.22
N PRO A 284 -17.53 19.01 -0.04
CA PRO A 284 -18.34 19.52 -1.14
C PRO A 284 -18.58 21.03 -1.09
#